data_AF-A0A6N8H605-F1
#
_entry.id   AF-A0A6N8H605-F1
#
_cell.length_a   1.000
_cell.length_b   1.000
_cell.length_c   1.000
_cell.angle_alpha   90.00
_cell.angle_beta   90.00
_cell.angle_gamma   90.00
#
_symmetry.space_group_name_H-M   'P 1'
#
loop_
_entity.id
_entity.type
_entity.pdbx_description
1 polymer ?
#
loop_
_entity_poly.entity_id
_entity_poly.type
_entity_poly.pdbx_seq_one_letter_code
_entity_poly.pdbx_strand_id
1 'polypeptide(L)'
;MMIEALAANSPAAACSEAEILSLIDRVHAEKFKVVPDCAICASPCGRTADYNMANIWNAPEDIRSLKVLILLGVHGLAGYAHRALALGVPDDEVNRFFAEALATIGEELSPEYLQPTLLKTGEMVCKCKVLLDKASAETSSTPSPAAPAQPTQ
;
A
#
# COMPACT_ATOMS: atom_id res chain seq x y z
N MET A 1 -6.31 2.57 -6.59
CA MET A 1 -5.14 2.45 -7.48
C MET A 1 -3.86 2.11 -6.72
N MET A 2 -3.24 3.02 -5.95
CA MET A 2 -1.96 2.74 -5.26
C MET A 2 -2.02 1.53 -4.31
N ILE A 3 -3.03 1.50 -3.44
CA ILE A 3 -3.24 0.41 -2.46
C ILE A 3 -3.55 -0.92 -3.14
N GLU A 4 -4.37 -0.90 -4.20
CA GLU A 4 -4.73 -2.08 -5.00
C GLU A 4 -3.49 -2.71 -5.65
N ALA A 5 -2.66 -1.90 -6.32
CA ALA A 5 -1.44 -2.38 -6.98
C ALA A 5 -0.43 -2.95 -5.97
N LEU A 6 -0.23 -2.28 -4.83
CA LEU A 6 0.66 -2.77 -3.76
C LEU A 6 0.15 -4.06 -3.11
N ALA A 7 -1.17 -4.19 -2.92
CA ALA A 7 -1.79 -5.38 -2.35
C ALA A 7 -1.71 -6.57 -3.31
N ALA A 8 -1.88 -6.35 -4.61
CA ALA A 8 -1.80 -7.38 -5.64
C ALA A 8 -0.39 -7.97 -5.81
N ASN A 9 0.65 -7.19 -5.49
CA ASN A 9 2.05 -7.65 -5.52
C ASN A 9 2.54 -8.19 -4.16
N SER A 10 1.63 -8.43 -3.20
CA SER A 10 1.97 -9.09 -1.95
C SER A 10 2.21 -10.58 -2.20
N PRO A 11 3.16 -11.26 -1.50
CA PRO A 11 3.36 -12.72 -1.63
C PRO A 11 2.09 -13.55 -1.38
N ALA A 12 1.10 -12.97 -0.68
CA ALA A 12 -0.19 -13.61 -0.40
C ALA A 12 -1.21 -13.47 -1.54
N ALA A 13 -1.04 -12.49 -2.43
CA ALA A 13 -1.86 -12.30 -3.61
C ALA A 13 -1.23 -13.10 -4.75
N ALA A 14 -1.77 -14.30 -5.04
CA ALA A 14 -1.30 -15.15 -6.13
C ALA A 14 -1.63 -14.53 -7.51
N CYS A 15 -0.97 -13.43 -7.85
CA CYS A 15 -1.17 -12.70 -9.10
C CYS A 15 -0.29 -13.28 -10.22
N SER A 16 -0.84 -13.40 -11.42
CA SER A 16 -0.11 -13.77 -12.62
C SER A 16 0.76 -12.61 -13.15
N GLU A 17 1.80 -12.94 -13.91
CA GLU A 17 2.68 -11.96 -14.53
C GLU A 17 1.90 -10.96 -15.42
N ALA A 18 0.92 -11.45 -16.18
CA ALA A 18 0.10 -10.60 -17.05
C ALA A 18 -0.73 -9.57 -16.26
N GLU A 19 -1.23 -9.95 -15.08
CA GLU A 19 -1.95 -9.03 -14.20
C GLU A 19 -1.03 -7.96 -13.60
N ILE A 20 0.20 -8.35 -13.22
CA ILE A 20 1.21 -7.42 -12.72
C ILE A 20 1.57 -6.38 -13.79
N LEU A 21 1.81 -6.81 -15.04
CA LEU A 21 2.11 -5.90 -16.15
C LEU A 21 0.96 -4.94 -16.43
N SER A 22 -0.28 -5.43 -16.43
CA SER A 22 -1.48 -4.59 -16.57
C SER A 22 -1.60 -3.55 -15.46
N LEU A 23 -1.26 -3.92 -14.21
CA LEU A 23 -1.24 -2.99 -13.09
C LEU A 23 -0.16 -1.92 -13.24
N ILE A 24 1.04 -2.28 -13.72
CA ILE A 24 2.12 -1.34 -14.01
C ILE A 24 1.65 -0.31 -15.05
N ASP A 25 1.04 -0.75 -16.15
CA ASP A 25 0.51 0.14 -17.18
C ASP A 25 -0.55 1.11 -16.64
N ARG A 26 -1.46 0.60 -15.79
CA ARG A 26 -2.46 1.44 -15.10
C ARG A 26 -1.81 2.47 -14.19
N VAL A 27 -0.79 2.10 -13.42
CA VAL A 27 -0.05 3.02 -12.54
C VAL A 27 0.65 4.11 -13.36
N HIS A 28 1.29 3.76 -14.48
CA HIS A 28 1.90 4.74 -15.38
C HIS A 28 0.88 5.71 -15.97
N ALA A 29 -0.29 5.21 -16.39
CA ALA A 29 -1.37 6.04 -16.89
C ALA A 29 -1.91 7.02 -15.83
N GLU A 30 -2.08 6.58 -14.58
CA GLU A 30 -2.49 7.44 -13.48
C GLU A 30 -1.41 8.48 -13.13
N LYS A 31 -0.14 8.08 -13.08
CA LYS A 31 1.00 8.97 -12.87
C LYS A 31 1.03 10.10 -13.91
N PHE A 32 0.79 9.78 -15.17
CA PHE A 32 0.73 10.77 -16.25
C PHE A 32 -0.39 11.81 -16.06
N LYS A 33 -1.53 11.43 -15.47
CA LYS A 33 -2.63 12.37 -15.17
C LYS A 33 -2.28 13.37 -14.07
N VAL A 34 -1.48 12.95 -13.08
CA VAL A 34 -1.12 13.79 -11.93
C VAL A 34 -0.02 14.78 -12.28
N VAL A 35 0.93 14.41 -13.16
CA VAL A 35 2.09 15.24 -13.51
C VAL A 35 2.36 15.25 -15.04
N PRO A 36 1.39 15.72 -15.86
CA PRO A 36 1.51 15.65 -17.32
C PRO A 36 2.69 16.48 -17.85
N ASP A 37 2.93 17.67 -17.28
CA ASP A 37 3.98 18.58 -17.73
C ASP A 37 5.40 18.09 -17.38
N CYS A 38 5.54 17.32 -16.29
CA CYS A 38 6.82 16.73 -15.91
C CYS A 38 7.16 15.47 -16.72
N ALA A 39 6.19 14.85 -17.40
CA ALA A 39 6.43 13.70 -18.27
C ALA A 39 7.01 14.09 -19.63
N ILE A 40 6.76 15.33 -20.09
CA ILE A 40 7.21 15.87 -21.39
C ILE A 40 8.36 16.88 -21.21
N CYS A 41 8.67 17.24 -19.96
CA CYS A 41 9.76 18.14 -19.63
C CYS A 41 11.09 17.64 -20.20
N ALA A 42 11.73 18.45 -21.05
CA ALA A 42 13.03 18.14 -21.65
C ALA A 42 14.20 18.20 -20.64
N SER A 43 13.96 18.67 -19.41
CA SER A 43 14.97 18.68 -18.35
C SER A 43 15.02 17.33 -17.65
N PRO A 44 16.20 16.70 -17.49
CA PRO A 44 16.36 15.41 -16.82
C PRO A 44 16.29 15.60 -15.29
N CYS A 45 15.16 16.10 -14.78
CA CYS A 45 15.00 16.38 -13.36
C CYS A 45 14.71 15.13 -12.53
N GLY A 46 14.53 13.96 -13.17
CA GLY A 46 14.39 12.64 -12.54
C GLY A 46 13.15 12.43 -11.68
N ARG A 47 12.43 13.50 -11.33
CA ARG A 47 11.33 13.53 -10.35
C ARG A 47 10.11 12.68 -10.74
N THR A 48 10.00 12.31 -12.00
CA THR A 48 8.88 11.54 -12.54
C THR A 48 9.33 10.28 -13.28
N ALA A 49 10.62 9.92 -13.23
CA ALA A 49 11.06 8.63 -13.76
C ALA A 49 10.55 7.49 -12.86
N ASP A 50 10.52 6.26 -13.38
CA ASP A 50 10.30 5.10 -12.53
C ASP A 50 11.54 4.84 -11.70
N TYR A 51 11.33 4.44 -10.45
CA TYR A 51 12.44 4.22 -9.54
C TYR A 51 13.25 3.00 -9.97
N ASN A 52 14.57 3.17 -10.09
CA ASN A 52 15.46 2.07 -10.42
C ASN A 52 15.66 1.16 -9.19
N MET A 53 15.05 -0.02 -9.20
CA MET A 53 15.15 -1.00 -8.11
C MET A 53 16.60 -1.44 -7.81
N ALA A 54 17.51 -1.35 -8.78
CA ALA A 54 18.94 -1.62 -8.55
C ALA A 54 19.56 -0.69 -7.49
N ASN A 55 19.01 0.51 -7.31
CA ASN A 55 19.47 1.46 -6.29
C ASN A 55 19.22 0.94 -4.87
N ILE A 56 18.18 0.11 -4.66
CA ILE A 56 17.97 -0.56 -3.35
C ILE A 56 18.94 -1.72 -3.20
N TRP A 57 19.08 -2.57 -4.22
CA TRP A 57 19.90 -3.78 -4.10
C TRP A 57 21.40 -3.54 -3.98
N ASN A 58 21.88 -2.47 -4.62
CA ASN A 58 23.29 -2.08 -4.59
C ASN A 58 23.61 -1.07 -3.48
N ALA A 59 22.63 -0.66 -2.67
CA ALA A 59 22.88 0.20 -1.51
C ALA A 59 23.70 -0.52 -0.43
N PRO A 60 24.38 0.24 0.46
CA PRO A 60 24.98 -0.29 1.68
C PRO A 60 24.01 -1.16 2.47
N GLU A 61 24.53 -2.17 3.17
CA GLU A 61 23.71 -3.22 3.80
C GLU A 61 22.68 -2.69 4.78
N ASP A 62 23.05 -1.71 5.60
CA ASP A 62 22.19 -1.02 6.56
C ASP A 62 21.04 -0.27 5.87
N ILE A 63 21.35 0.52 4.84
CA ILE A 63 20.37 1.27 4.04
C ILE A 63 19.44 0.31 3.31
N ARG A 64 20.01 -0.71 2.63
CA ARG A 64 19.27 -1.73 1.91
C ARG A 64 18.30 -2.45 2.83
N SER A 65 18.77 -2.90 3.99
CA SER A 65 17.94 -3.63 4.96
C SER A 65 16.76 -2.79 5.44
N LEU A 66 17.00 -1.51 5.76
CA LEU A 66 15.93 -0.59 6.17
C LEU A 66 14.91 -0.34 5.04
N LYS A 67 15.37 0.00 3.83
CA LYS A 67 14.48 0.25 2.68
C LYS A 67 13.62 -0.97 2.35
N VAL A 68 14.21 -2.16 2.36
CA VAL A 68 13.50 -3.42 2.09
C VAL A 68 12.48 -3.72 3.18
N LEU A 69 12.85 -3.51 4.45
CA LEU A 69 11.95 -3.75 5.57
C LEU A 69 10.74 -2.81 5.53
N ILE A 70 10.95 -1.52 5.21
CA ILE A 70 9.86 -0.56 5.00
C ILE A 70 8.99 -1.02 3.83
N LEU A 71 9.58 -1.38 2.68
CA LEU A 71 8.84 -1.81 1.50
C LEU A 71 7.95 -3.04 1.78
N LEU A 72 8.49 -4.05 2.47
CA LEU A 72 7.73 -5.22 2.90
C LEU A 72 6.60 -4.85 3.87
N GLY A 73 6.86 -3.96 4.81
CA GLY A 73 5.85 -3.44 5.73
C GLY A 73 4.71 -2.70 5.01
N VAL A 74 5.05 -1.88 4.02
CA VAL A 74 4.09 -1.15 3.17
C VAL A 74 3.25 -2.12 2.32
N HIS A 75 3.85 -3.18 1.76
CA HIS A 75 3.08 -4.25 1.08
C HIS A 75 2.09 -4.93 2.03
N GLY A 76 2.52 -5.24 3.26
CA GLY A 76 1.63 -5.79 4.29
C GLY A 76 0.48 -4.84 4.63
N LEU A 77 0.79 -3.55 4.83
CA LEU A 77 -0.20 -2.50 5.08
C LEU A 77 -1.22 -2.40 3.94
N ALA A 78 -0.78 -2.47 2.69
CA ALA A 78 -1.66 -2.44 1.52
C ALA A 78 -2.68 -3.59 1.54
N GLY A 79 -2.27 -4.79 1.94
CA GLY A 79 -3.19 -5.93 2.08
C GLY A 79 -4.26 -5.73 3.15
N TYR A 80 -3.96 -5.03 4.25
CA TYR A 80 -4.97 -4.65 5.25
C TYR A 80 -5.86 -3.52 4.74
N ALA A 81 -5.26 -2.46 4.18
CA ALA A 81 -5.98 -1.30 3.67
C ALA A 81 -6.93 -1.66 2.53
N HIS A 82 -6.51 -2.54 1.61
CA HIS A 82 -7.37 -3.03 0.53
C HIS A 82 -8.62 -3.74 1.07
N ARG A 83 -8.47 -4.56 2.12
CA ARG A 83 -9.61 -5.22 2.78
C ARG A 83 -10.51 -4.23 3.52
N ALA A 84 -9.93 -3.24 4.20
CA ALA A 84 -10.71 -2.20 4.87
C ALA A 84 -11.52 -1.36 3.87
N LEU A 85 -10.93 -1.04 2.70
CA LEU A 85 -11.63 -0.37 1.61
C LEU A 85 -12.81 -1.21 1.07
N ALA A 86 -12.66 -2.53 0.97
CA ALA A 86 -13.74 -3.42 0.55
C ALA A 86 -14.92 -3.44 1.53
N LEU A 87 -14.69 -3.12 2.81
CA LEU A 87 -15.72 -2.94 3.84
C LEU A 87 -16.24 -1.49 3.92
N GLY A 88 -15.74 -0.57 3.08
CA GLY A 88 -16.16 0.82 3.06
C GLY A 88 -15.57 1.69 4.18
N VAL A 89 -14.47 1.27 4.81
CA VAL A 89 -13.81 2.01 5.91
C VAL A 89 -12.42 2.50 5.47
N PRO A 90 -12.34 3.56 4.65
CA PRO A 90 -11.06 4.17 4.29
C PRO A 90 -10.45 4.91 5.49
N ASP A 91 -9.13 4.98 5.54
CA ASP A 91 -8.40 5.83 6.49
C ASP A 91 -7.43 6.73 5.75
N ASP A 92 -7.68 8.04 5.81
CA ASP A 92 -6.90 9.02 5.06
C ASP A 92 -5.45 9.14 5.53
N GLU A 93 -5.18 8.84 6.81
CA GLU A 93 -3.81 8.84 7.33
C GLU A 93 -3.02 7.67 6.77
N VAL A 94 -3.62 6.47 6.73
CA VAL A 94 -3.04 5.29 6.07
C VAL A 94 -2.81 5.59 4.58
N ASN A 95 -3.79 6.19 3.90
CA ASN A 95 -3.68 6.57 2.48
C ASN A 95 -2.52 7.54 2.23
N ARG A 96 -2.39 8.59 3.05
CA ARG A 96 -1.28 9.56 2.95
C ARG A 96 0.07 8.92 3.24
N PHE A 97 0.12 8.01 4.21
CA PHE A 97 1.36 7.36 4.61
C PHE A 97 1.96 6.49 3.50
N PHE A 98 1.16 5.88 2.62
CA PHE A 98 1.69 5.16 1.45
C PHE A 98 2.57 6.07 0.57
N ALA A 99 2.11 7.27 0.27
CA ALA A 99 2.86 8.21 -0.55
C ALA A 99 4.14 8.68 0.16
N GLU A 100 4.04 8.98 1.47
CA GLU A 100 5.17 9.37 2.31
C GLU A 100 6.25 8.28 2.36
N ALA A 101 5.86 7.04 2.70
CA ALA A 101 6.81 5.93 2.83
C ALA A 101 7.52 5.59 1.51
N LEU A 102 6.77 5.56 0.40
CA LEU A 102 7.34 5.30 -0.92
C LEU A 102 8.25 6.43 -1.40
N ALA A 103 7.91 7.69 -1.11
CA ALA A 103 8.79 8.83 -1.39
C ALA A 103 10.09 8.72 -0.60
N THR A 104 10.03 8.44 0.71
CA THR A 104 11.21 8.27 1.56
C THR A 104 12.13 7.15 1.08
N ILE A 105 11.58 5.99 0.67
CA ILE A 105 12.39 4.89 0.12
C ILE A 105 13.08 5.31 -1.19
N GLY A 106 12.45 6.17 -1.97
CA GLY A 106 12.97 6.69 -3.24
C GLY A 106 14.13 7.69 -3.09
N GLU A 107 14.33 8.26 -1.91
CA GLU A 107 15.38 9.24 -1.65
C GLU A 107 16.70 8.61 -1.18
N GLU A 108 17.82 9.28 -1.42
CA GLU A 108 19.14 8.91 -0.90
C GLU A 108 19.34 9.46 0.51
N LEU A 109 18.74 8.78 1.48
CA LEU A 109 18.75 9.18 2.90
C LEU A 109 19.68 8.28 3.73
N SER A 110 20.25 8.84 4.79
CA SER A 110 21.01 8.08 5.79
C SER A 110 20.06 7.25 6.68
N PRO A 111 20.58 6.20 7.35
CA PRO A 111 19.77 5.32 8.20
C PRO A 111 18.93 6.03 9.26
N GLU A 112 19.45 7.11 9.88
CA GLU A 112 18.70 7.86 10.90
C GLU A 112 17.41 8.51 10.37
N TYR A 113 17.33 8.82 9.07
CA TYR A 113 16.11 9.38 8.45
C TYR A 113 15.14 8.29 7.97
N LEU A 114 15.64 7.06 7.74
CA LEU A 114 14.81 5.91 7.38
C LEU A 114 14.12 5.29 8.62
N GLN A 115 14.79 5.30 9.78
CA GLN A 115 14.29 4.72 11.02
C GLN A 115 12.89 5.24 11.45
N PRO A 116 12.60 6.56 11.44
CA PRO A 116 11.27 7.06 11.77
C PRO A 116 10.18 6.52 10.84
N THR A 117 10.48 6.41 9.55
CA THR A 117 9.54 5.87 8.54
C THR A 117 9.28 4.38 8.79
N LEU A 118 10.31 3.63 9.17
CA LEU A 118 10.15 2.22 9.57
C LEU A 118 9.24 2.08 10.79
N LEU A 119 9.46 2.87 11.84
CA LEU A 119 8.62 2.82 13.04
C LEU A 119 7.16 3.17 12.72
N LYS A 120 6.96 4.26 11.97
CA LYS A 120 5.64 4.70 11.52
C LYS A 120 4.96 3.65 10.62
N THR A 121 5.72 2.89 9.83
CA THR A 121 5.18 1.76 9.06
C THR A 121 4.56 0.71 9.98
N GLY A 122 5.24 0.36 11.07
CA GLY A 122 4.70 -0.56 12.08
C GLY A 122 3.43 -0.03 12.74
N GLU A 123 3.42 1.26 13.11
CA GLU A 123 2.25 1.92 13.70
C GLU A 123 1.03 1.89 12.75
N MET A 124 1.23 2.21 11.47
CA MET A 124 0.16 2.19 10.47
C MET A 124 -0.38 0.78 10.23
N VAL A 125 0.48 -0.24 10.24
CA VAL A 125 0.04 -1.64 10.15
C VAL A 125 -0.84 -2.01 11.35
N CYS A 126 -0.44 -1.65 12.57
CA CYS A 126 -1.25 -1.88 13.76
C CYS A 126 -2.59 -1.12 13.70
N LYS A 127 -2.57 0.15 13.31
CA LYS A 127 -3.78 0.97 13.12
C LYS A 127 -4.75 0.33 12.15
N CYS A 128 -4.27 -0.07 10.97
CA CYS A 128 -5.11 -0.65 9.92
C CYS A 128 -5.72 -1.99 10.34
N LYS A 129 -5.00 -2.81 11.12
CA LYS A 129 -5.54 -4.04 11.72
C LYS A 129 -6.70 -3.75 12.67
N VAL A 130 -6.52 -2.80 13.59
CA VAL A 130 -7.56 -2.42 14.56
C VAL A 130 -8.81 -1.89 13.84
N LEU A 131 -8.65 -1.11 12.78
CA LEU A 131 -9.77 -0.63 11.96
C LEU A 131 -10.51 -1.79 11.29
N LEU A 132 -9.77 -2.74 10.70
CA LEU A 132 -10.35 -3.91 10.04
C LEU A 132 -11.12 -4.80 11.03
N ASP A 133 -10.58 -5.02 12.23
CA ASP A 133 -11.22 -5.83 13.26
C ASP A 133 -12.56 -5.21 13.71
N LYS A 134 -12.59 -3.88 13.91
CA LYS A 134 -13.81 -3.14 14.24
C LYS A 134 -14.87 -3.24 13.15
N ALA A 135 -14.48 -2.97 11.90
CA ALA A 135 -15.39 -3.04 10.75
C ALA A 135 -15.98 -4.45 10.56
N SER A 136 -15.16 -5.48 10.79
CA SER A 136 -15.58 -6.88 10.69
C SER A 136 -16.57 -7.25 11.79
N ALA A 137 -16.36 -6.77 13.02
CA ALA A 137 -17.27 -7.00 14.14
C ALA A 137 -18.64 -6.32 13.92
N GLU A 138 -18.65 -5.07 13.44
CA GLU A 138 -19.87 -4.33 13.10
C GLU A 138 -20.67 -5.04 11.98
N THR A 139 -19.98 -5.50 10.94
CA THR A 139 -20.62 -6.25 9.84
C THR A 139 -21.22 -7.57 10.32
N SER A 140 -20.52 -8.30 11.21
CA SER A 140 -21.00 -9.59 11.74
C SER A 140 -22.14 -9.47 12.75
N SER A 141 -22.34 -8.29 13.35
CA SER A 141 -23.39 -8.05 14.36
C SER A 141 -24.72 -7.60 13.78
N THR A 142 -24.85 -7.49 12.45
CA THR A 142 -26.15 -7.30 11.79
C THR A 142 -26.92 -8.63 11.82
N PRO A 143 -27.98 -8.78 12.62
CA PRO A 143 -28.73 -10.02 12.67
C PRO A 143 -29.55 -10.17 11.40
N SER A 144 -29.27 -11.23 10.64
CA SER A 144 -30.21 -11.73 9.63
C SER A 144 -31.54 -12.04 10.34
N PRO A 145 -32.71 -11.58 9.83
CA PRO A 145 -33.98 -11.96 10.42
C PRO A 145 -34.18 -13.46 10.20
N ALA A 146 -33.78 -14.26 11.18
CA ALA A 146 -34.14 -15.67 11.25
C ALA A 146 -35.67 -15.73 11.27
N ALA A 147 -36.24 -16.34 10.23
CA ALA A 147 -37.68 -16.54 10.09
C ALA A 147 -38.26 -17.20 11.36
N PRO A 148 -39.40 -16.75 11.88
CA PRO A 148 -39.99 -17.35 13.06
C PRO A 148 -40.41 -18.79 12.75
N ALA A 149 -39.90 -19.74 13.55
CA ALA A 149 -40.32 -21.12 13.52
C ALA A 149 -41.84 -21.20 13.72
N GLN A 150 -42.55 -21.82 12.77
CA GLN A 150 -43.97 -22.10 12.93
C GLN A 150 -44.18 -23.14 14.03
N PRO A 151 -45.21 -22.99 14.89
CA PRO A 151 -45.56 -23.99 15.88
C PRO A 151 -46.28 -25.17 15.21
N THR A 152 -45.68 -26.35 15.24
CA THR A 152 -46.33 -27.60 14.84
C THR A 152 -47.22 -28.09 15.99
N GLN A 153 -48.51 -28.28 15.70
CA GLN A 153 -49.46 -29.00 16.55
C GLN A 153 -49.13 -30.49 16.64
#